data_AF-A0AB39AUJ3-F1
#
_entry.id   AF-A0AB39AUJ3-F1
#
_cell.length_a   1.000
_cell.length_b   1.000
_cell.length_c   1.000
_cell.angle_alpha   90.00
_cell.angle_beta   90.00
_cell.angle_gamma   90.00
#
_symmetry.space_group_name_H-M   'P 1'
#
loop_
_entity.id
_entity.type
_entity.pdbx_description
1 polymer ?
#
loop_
_entity_poly.entity_id
_entity_poly.type
_entity_poly.pdbx_seq_one_letter_code
_entity_poly.pdbx_strand_id
1 'polypeptide(L)'
;MFKPQIKVPATYMRGGTSKGVFFNLTDLPAPAQVAGAARDSLLLRVIGSPDAYGKQTDGMGGATSSTSKTVILSKSEQPDHDVDYLFGQVAIDKAFVDWSGNCGNLTSAVGAFAISNGLVDKSRVPDNGIAIVRVWQANIKKSILVHVPMTNAQVQETGDFELDGVTFPAAEVKLEFIDPADGDGALFPTGNVVDDLEVPGVGTLKATMINAGIPTIFVNASDIGYSGTELQDDINADEAALTKLETIRAYGAVKMGLISTINEAQARQHTPKVAFVAAPLNYKSSSGKQVNASDIDLLVRAMSMGKLHHAMMGTAAVAIGTAAAIDGTLVNLAAGGGAINEVNFGHPSGTLKVGAEAVVTNGQWQVTKASMSRSARVLMEGWVRAPFDYD
;
A
#
# COMPACT_ATOMS: atom_id res chain seq x y z
N MET A 1 -18.32 12.77 38.45
CA MET A 1 -17.24 13.79 38.53
C MET A 1 -16.40 13.64 37.27
N PHE A 2 -16.14 14.70 36.51
CA PHE A 2 -15.35 14.61 35.28
C PHE A 2 -13.86 14.47 35.63
N LYS A 3 -13.23 13.37 35.21
CA LYS A 3 -11.79 13.15 35.40
C LYS A 3 -10.98 13.92 34.36
N PRO A 4 -9.73 14.34 34.67
CA PRO A 4 -8.80 14.83 33.67
C PRO A 4 -8.52 13.77 32.60
N GLN A 5 -8.17 14.20 31.39
CA GLN A 5 -7.76 13.29 30.31
C GLN A 5 -6.48 12.54 30.67
N ILE A 6 -6.37 11.29 30.23
CA ILE A 6 -5.10 10.55 30.29
C ILE A 6 -4.11 11.11 29.27
N LYS A 7 -2.82 10.86 29.50
CA LYS A 7 -1.76 11.13 28.52
C LYS A 7 -1.19 9.78 28.08
N VAL A 8 -1.15 9.54 26.78
CA VAL A 8 -0.58 8.30 26.20
C VAL A 8 0.59 8.69 25.31
N PRO A 9 1.82 8.21 25.56
CA PRO A 9 2.96 8.44 24.68
C PRO A 9 2.65 8.00 23.26
N ALA A 10 2.93 8.86 22.29
CA ALA A 10 2.63 8.61 20.89
C ALA A 10 3.51 9.45 19.97
N THR A 11 3.74 8.93 18.76
CA THR A 11 4.39 9.66 17.67
C THR A 11 3.44 9.77 16.49
N TYR A 12 3.22 10.99 15.99
CA TYR A 12 2.47 11.23 14.77
C TYR A 12 3.44 11.30 13.60
N MET A 13 3.31 10.36 12.66
CA MET A 13 4.26 10.21 11.56
C MET A 13 3.57 10.25 10.21
N ARG A 14 4.31 10.74 9.21
CA ARG A 14 4.04 10.45 7.80
C ARG A 14 4.82 9.19 7.43
N GLY A 15 4.13 8.22 6.84
CA GLY A 15 4.75 7.08 6.15
C GLY A 15 4.18 6.98 4.73
N GLY A 16 5.04 7.09 3.73
CA GLY A 16 4.63 7.25 2.34
C GLY A 16 3.68 8.44 2.19
N THR A 17 2.53 8.19 1.54
CA THR A 17 1.43 9.16 1.34
C THR A 17 0.32 9.07 2.40
N SER A 18 0.60 8.48 3.55
CA SER A 18 -0.33 8.36 4.69
C SER A 18 0.21 9.05 5.94
N LYS A 19 -0.69 9.42 6.85
CA LYS A 19 -0.35 9.83 8.22
C LYS A 19 -1.02 8.90 9.23
N GLY A 20 -0.36 8.63 10.34
CA GLY A 20 -0.91 7.80 11.41
C GLY A 20 -0.33 8.13 12.78
N VAL A 21 -1.06 7.75 13.82
CA VAL A 21 -0.59 7.84 15.21
C VAL A 21 0.02 6.49 15.60
N PHE A 22 1.29 6.50 15.99
CA PHE A 22 2.09 5.33 16.35
C PHE A 22 2.24 5.24 17.86
N PHE A 23 2.11 4.02 18.37
CA PHE A 23 2.23 3.68 19.78
C PHE A 23 3.19 2.51 19.95
N ASN A 24 3.99 2.54 21.02
CA ASN A 24 4.56 1.32 21.56
C ASN A 24 3.50 0.64 22.43
N LEU A 25 3.34 -0.68 22.31
CA LEU A 25 2.34 -1.45 23.04
C LEU A 25 2.42 -1.21 24.55
N THR A 26 3.63 -1.14 25.11
CA THR A 26 3.83 -0.97 26.56
C THR A 26 3.47 0.42 27.07
N ASP A 27 3.33 1.41 26.18
CA ASP A 27 2.95 2.78 26.52
C ASP A 27 1.43 2.96 26.58
N LEU A 28 0.67 1.99 26.05
CA LEU A 28 -0.79 2.00 26.14
C LEU A 28 -1.26 1.73 27.58
N PRO A 29 -2.41 2.26 28.00
CA PRO A 29 -3.07 1.84 29.23
C PRO A 29 -3.25 0.33 29.28
N ALA A 30 -3.08 -0.30 30.44
CA ALA A 30 -3.10 -1.77 30.59
C ALA A 30 -4.31 -2.46 29.89
N PRO A 31 -5.56 -1.96 29.99
CA PRO A 31 -6.69 -2.55 29.27
C PRO A 31 -6.57 -2.51 27.73
N ALA A 32 -5.83 -1.55 27.18
CA ALA A 32 -5.59 -1.38 25.75
C ALA A 32 -4.34 -2.12 25.24
N GLN A 33 -3.54 -2.71 26.14
CA GLN A 33 -2.37 -3.54 25.77
C GLN A 33 -2.78 -4.89 25.20
N VAL A 34 -4.04 -5.30 25.32
CA VAL A 34 -4.60 -6.49 24.66
C VAL A 34 -5.63 -6.07 23.62
N ALA A 35 -5.87 -6.93 22.61
CA ALA A 35 -6.88 -6.66 21.60
C ALA A 35 -8.29 -6.71 22.23
N GLY A 36 -9.16 -5.76 21.88
CA GLY A 36 -10.53 -5.71 22.36
C GLY A 36 -11.09 -4.29 22.48
N ALA A 37 -12.29 -4.19 23.06
CA ALA A 37 -13.06 -2.96 23.11
C ALA A 37 -12.33 -1.78 23.78
N ALA A 38 -11.52 -2.04 24.81
CA ALA A 38 -10.73 -1.00 25.47
C ALA A 38 -9.72 -0.35 24.52
N ARG A 39 -8.99 -1.16 23.76
CA ARG A 39 -8.06 -0.68 22.73
C ARG A 39 -8.82 0.09 21.65
N ASP A 40 -9.87 -0.49 21.09
CA ASP A 40 -10.62 0.13 20.00
C ASP A 40 -11.21 1.48 20.42
N SER A 41 -11.79 1.56 21.63
CA SER A 41 -12.32 2.81 22.18
C SER A 41 -11.26 3.89 22.39
N LEU A 42 -10.07 3.52 22.88
CA LEU A 42 -8.96 4.48 23.00
C LEU A 42 -8.57 5.04 21.64
N LEU A 43 -8.37 4.17 20.65
CA LEU A 43 -7.91 4.56 19.31
C LEU A 43 -8.97 5.38 18.57
N LEU A 44 -10.25 4.99 18.67
CA LEU A 44 -11.39 5.76 18.19
C LEU A 44 -11.36 7.18 18.77
N ARG A 45 -11.20 7.30 20.09
CA ARG A 45 -11.18 8.61 20.75
C ARG A 45 -9.98 9.47 20.38
N VAL A 46 -8.79 8.86 20.27
CA VAL A 46 -7.56 9.55 19.83
C VAL A 46 -7.72 10.10 18.41
N ILE A 47 -8.30 9.32 17.50
CA ILE A 47 -8.51 9.73 16.11
C ILE A 47 -9.67 10.72 15.98
N GLY A 48 -10.65 10.68 16.88
CA GLY A 48 -11.84 11.54 16.85
C GLY A 48 -13.01 10.90 16.11
N SER A 49 -13.23 9.60 16.31
CA SER A 49 -14.28 8.81 15.69
C SER A 49 -15.14 8.06 16.72
N PRO A 50 -16.40 7.69 16.40
CA PRO A 50 -17.14 8.09 15.20
C PRO A 50 -17.46 9.58 15.19
N ASP A 51 -17.33 10.22 14.04
CA ASP A 51 -17.69 11.62 13.85
C ASP A 51 -18.77 11.75 12.78
N ALA A 52 -19.99 12.10 13.21
CA ALA A 52 -21.13 12.34 12.34
C ALA A 52 -20.92 13.54 11.39
N TYR A 53 -19.99 14.45 11.69
CA TYR A 53 -19.66 15.57 10.82
C TYR A 53 -18.64 15.21 9.72
N GLY A 54 -17.98 14.05 9.84
CA GLY A 54 -16.97 13.60 8.89
C GLY A 54 -15.77 14.55 8.80
N LYS A 55 -15.36 15.16 9.93
CA LYS A 55 -14.26 16.14 10.02
C LYS A 55 -13.14 15.72 10.96
N GLN A 56 -13.40 14.85 11.94
CA GLN A 56 -12.48 14.41 12.99
C GLN A 56 -11.84 15.59 13.75
N THR A 57 -12.57 16.71 13.86
CA THR A 57 -12.08 17.96 14.47
C THR A 57 -11.64 17.79 15.93
N ASP A 58 -12.21 16.83 16.64
CA ASP A 58 -11.93 16.54 18.06
C ASP A 58 -10.99 15.34 18.25
N GLY A 59 -10.02 15.19 17.35
CA GLY A 59 -9.01 14.14 17.40
C GLY A 59 -7.84 14.39 16.44
N MET A 60 -6.98 13.38 16.30
CA MET A 60 -5.78 13.41 15.45
C MET A 60 -6.05 13.06 13.98
N GLY A 61 -7.26 12.58 13.67
CA GLY A 61 -7.67 12.22 12.32
C GLY A 61 -7.77 13.43 11.38
N GLY A 62 -7.57 13.20 10.08
CA GLY A 62 -7.68 14.23 9.05
C GLY A 62 -8.90 14.09 8.14
N ALA A 63 -9.91 13.32 8.56
CA ALA A 63 -11.15 13.03 7.83
C ALA A 63 -10.96 12.40 6.44
N THR A 64 -9.86 11.68 6.24
CA THR A 64 -9.65 10.84 5.06
C THR A 64 -9.15 9.47 5.48
N SER A 65 -9.37 8.44 4.65
CA SER A 65 -8.84 7.11 4.93
C SER A 65 -7.31 7.08 5.05
N SER A 66 -6.60 7.96 4.34
CA SER A 66 -5.13 8.11 4.41
C SER A 66 -4.62 8.78 5.70
N THR A 67 -5.50 9.38 6.49
CA THR A 67 -5.16 10.14 7.72
C THR A 67 -5.93 9.70 8.97
N SER A 68 -6.81 8.71 8.85
CA SER A 68 -7.55 8.07 9.95
C SER A 68 -6.95 6.69 10.27
N LYS A 69 -5.73 6.68 10.81
CA LYS A 69 -4.90 5.46 10.94
C LYS A 69 -4.16 5.42 12.26
N THR A 70 -4.09 4.24 12.85
CA THR A 70 -3.32 3.96 14.06
C THR A 70 -2.39 2.78 13.85
N VAL A 71 -1.25 2.81 14.52
CA VAL A 71 -0.22 1.77 14.47
C VAL A 71 0.22 1.44 15.89
N ILE A 72 0.28 0.16 16.22
CA ILE A 72 0.83 -0.33 17.48
C ILE A 72 2.01 -1.24 17.15
N LEU A 73 3.16 -0.96 17.76
CA LEU A 73 4.38 -1.73 17.63
C LEU A 73 4.80 -2.32 18.97
N SER A 74 5.32 -3.55 18.94
CA SER A 74 5.92 -4.21 20.11
C SER A 74 7.15 -5.00 19.68
N LYS A 75 8.03 -5.35 20.62
CA LYS A 75 9.09 -6.32 20.34
C LYS A 75 8.46 -7.62 19.85
N SER A 76 9.03 -8.22 18.80
CA SER A 76 8.50 -9.46 18.26
C SER A 76 8.92 -10.65 19.12
N GLU A 77 8.00 -11.59 19.30
CA GLU A 77 8.31 -12.94 19.80
C GLU A 77 8.46 -13.94 18.64
N GLN A 78 8.22 -13.53 17.40
CA GLN A 78 8.38 -14.39 16.23
C GLN A 78 9.87 -14.60 15.94
N PRO A 79 10.30 -15.84 15.66
CA PRO A 79 11.65 -16.11 15.19
C PRO A 79 12.00 -15.22 14.00
N ASP A 80 13.24 -14.74 13.97
CA ASP A 80 13.79 -13.90 12.90
C ASP A 80 13.09 -12.56 12.64
N HIS A 81 12.29 -12.06 13.59
CA HIS A 81 11.69 -10.73 13.53
C HIS A 81 12.18 -9.85 14.67
N ASP A 82 12.23 -8.54 14.42
CA ASP A 82 12.64 -7.53 15.40
C ASP A 82 11.41 -6.91 16.08
N VAL A 83 10.36 -6.62 15.32
CA VAL A 83 9.18 -5.87 15.77
C VAL A 83 7.89 -6.44 15.19
N ASP A 84 6.86 -6.55 16.02
CA ASP A 84 5.49 -6.85 15.60
C ASP A 84 4.78 -5.54 15.23
N TYR A 85 4.09 -5.56 14.10
CA TYR A 85 3.34 -4.43 13.56
C TYR A 85 1.85 -4.76 13.46
N LEU A 86 1.03 -4.01 14.22
CA LEU A 86 -0.42 -3.97 14.08
C LEU A 86 -0.88 -2.64 13.48
N PHE A 87 -1.67 -2.72 12.43
CA PHE A 87 -2.34 -1.61 11.76
C PHE A 87 -3.84 -1.62 12.08
N GLY A 88 -4.36 -0.48 12.53
CA GLY A 88 -5.78 -0.24 12.73
C GLY A 88 -6.28 0.88 11.82
N GLN A 89 -7.16 0.54 10.87
CA GLN A 89 -7.88 1.53 10.06
C GLN A 89 -9.12 1.99 10.85
N VAL A 90 -9.16 3.25 11.24
CA VAL A 90 -10.27 3.80 12.02
C VAL A 90 -11.33 4.33 11.06
N ALA A 91 -12.57 3.82 11.17
CA ALA A 91 -13.70 4.32 10.40
C ALA A 91 -14.05 5.74 10.85
N ILE A 92 -14.36 6.62 9.89
CA ILE A 92 -14.65 8.04 10.21
C ILE A 92 -16.02 8.14 10.90
N ASP A 93 -17.03 7.51 10.32
CA ASP A 93 -18.46 7.63 10.65
C ASP A 93 -18.96 6.54 11.61
N LYS A 94 -18.16 5.49 11.87
CA LYS A 94 -18.56 4.32 12.67
C LYS A 94 -17.59 4.08 13.82
N ALA A 95 -18.12 3.58 14.93
CA ALA A 95 -17.32 3.14 16.07
C ALA A 95 -16.67 1.78 15.76
N PHE A 96 -15.72 1.79 14.82
CA PHE A 96 -15.10 0.58 14.30
C PHE A 96 -13.63 0.83 13.93
N VAL A 97 -12.78 -0.10 14.36
CA VAL A 97 -11.38 -0.19 13.95
C VAL A 97 -11.21 -1.48 13.17
N ASP A 98 -10.79 -1.38 11.92
CA ASP A 98 -10.53 -2.52 11.07
C ASP A 98 -9.07 -2.97 11.22
N TRP A 99 -8.89 -4.21 11.66
CA TRP A 99 -7.62 -4.88 11.89
C TRP A 99 -7.31 -5.96 10.84
N SER A 100 -8.11 -6.07 9.78
CA SER A 100 -8.01 -7.19 8.81
C SER A 100 -6.88 -7.06 7.79
N GLY A 101 -6.31 -5.87 7.62
CA GLY A 101 -5.35 -5.58 6.55
C GLY A 101 -4.05 -4.95 7.02
N ASN A 102 -3.15 -4.74 6.07
CA ASN A 102 -1.92 -3.98 6.24
C ASN A 102 -2.05 -2.58 5.62
N CYS A 103 -1.25 -1.61 6.08
CA CYS A 103 -1.02 -0.35 5.38
C CYS A 103 0.43 -0.26 4.88
N GLY A 104 0.64 -0.60 3.61
CA GLY A 104 1.98 -0.57 2.99
C GLY A 104 2.68 0.81 3.01
N ASN A 105 1.92 1.90 3.05
CA ASN A 105 2.48 3.25 3.22
C ASN A 105 3.09 3.45 4.61
N LEU A 106 2.36 3.10 5.67
CA LEU A 106 2.83 3.30 7.05
C LEU A 106 3.95 2.32 7.44
N THR A 107 4.11 1.19 6.73
CA THR A 107 5.28 0.32 6.86
C THR A 107 6.61 1.09 6.76
N SER A 108 6.69 2.13 5.91
CA SER A 108 7.91 2.97 5.81
C SER A 108 8.26 3.72 7.09
N ALA A 109 7.28 4.01 7.95
CA ALA A 109 7.50 4.64 9.24
C ALA A 109 7.71 3.63 10.38
N VAL A 110 7.31 2.36 10.20
CA VAL A 110 7.44 1.31 11.23
C VAL A 110 8.90 1.07 11.61
N GLY A 111 9.79 0.91 10.64
CA GLY A 111 11.21 0.69 10.90
C GLY A 111 11.84 1.86 11.65
N ALA A 112 11.53 3.10 11.24
CA ALA A 112 11.99 4.32 11.90
C ALA A 112 11.50 4.40 13.35
N PHE A 113 10.20 4.20 13.58
CA PHE A 113 9.64 4.21 14.94
C PHE A 113 10.26 3.12 15.81
N ALA A 114 10.41 1.90 15.29
CA ALA A 114 10.94 0.76 16.03
C ALA A 114 12.39 1.00 16.50
N ILE A 115 13.23 1.60 15.66
CA ILE A 115 14.60 1.98 16.02
C ILE A 115 14.58 3.08 17.10
N SER A 116 13.86 4.18 16.85
CA SER A 116 13.83 5.34 17.76
C SER A 116 13.23 5.02 19.14
N ASN A 117 12.34 4.01 19.22
CA ASN A 117 11.68 3.59 20.47
C ASN A 117 12.30 2.32 21.09
N GLY A 118 13.50 1.90 20.65
CA GLY A 118 14.23 0.79 21.29
C GLY A 118 13.56 -0.59 21.15
N LEU A 119 12.77 -0.79 20.10
CA LEU A 119 12.13 -2.07 19.79
C LEU A 119 13.04 -3.01 18.99
N VAL A 120 14.11 -2.49 18.38
CA VAL A 120 15.11 -3.27 17.63
C VAL A 120 16.36 -3.49 18.49
N ASP A 121 16.95 -4.68 18.40
CA ASP A 121 18.24 -4.98 19.04
C ASP A 121 19.32 -4.01 18.54
N LYS A 122 20.01 -3.34 19.47
CA LYS A 122 21.05 -2.33 19.17
C LYS A 122 22.19 -2.89 18.30
N SER A 123 22.50 -4.18 18.41
CA SER A 123 23.52 -4.83 17.56
C SER A 123 23.16 -4.84 16.07
N ARG A 124 21.89 -4.65 15.73
CA ARG A 124 21.37 -4.59 14.35
C ARG A 124 21.22 -3.15 13.82
N VAL A 125 21.46 -2.16 14.66
CA VAL A 125 21.31 -0.74 14.32
C VAL A 125 22.71 -0.10 14.23
N PRO A 126 23.26 0.11 13.02
CA PRO A 126 24.56 0.73 12.87
C PRO A 126 24.51 2.24 13.17
N ASP A 127 25.64 2.81 13.58
CA ASP A 127 25.76 4.27 13.76
C ASP A 127 25.57 5.02 12.44
N ASN A 128 26.06 4.47 11.33
CA ASN A 128 25.91 5.02 9.98
C ASN A 128 25.67 3.89 8.98
N GLY A 129 24.86 4.11 7.95
CA GLY A 129 24.57 3.13 6.91
C GLY A 129 23.09 2.76 6.85
N ILE A 130 22.76 1.49 6.66
CA ILE A 130 21.37 1.01 6.56
C ILE A 130 21.12 -0.02 7.68
N ALA A 131 20.11 0.22 8.50
CA ALA A 131 19.53 -0.78 9.41
C ALA A 131 18.45 -1.57 8.67
N ILE A 132 18.49 -2.91 8.73
CA ILE A 132 17.44 -3.76 8.17
C ILE A 132 16.55 -4.25 9.32
N VAL A 133 15.39 -3.61 9.46
CA VAL A 133 14.38 -3.96 10.47
C VAL A 133 13.47 -5.03 9.90
N ARG A 134 13.39 -6.17 10.59
CA ARG A 134 12.55 -7.32 10.23
C ARG A 134 11.21 -7.18 10.95
N VAL A 135 10.18 -6.81 10.20
CA VAL A 135 8.84 -6.52 10.72
C VAL A 135 7.95 -7.73 10.53
N TRP A 136 7.37 -8.23 11.61
CA TRP A 136 6.27 -9.18 11.54
C TRP A 136 4.97 -8.39 11.40
N GLN A 137 4.33 -8.44 10.24
CA GLN A 137 3.03 -7.83 10.04
C GLN A 137 1.96 -8.74 10.66
N ALA A 138 1.55 -8.42 11.88
CA ALA A 138 0.66 -9.26 12.67
C ALA A 138 -0.79 -9.34 12.14
N ASN A 139 -1.26 -8.35 11.37
CA ASN A 139 -2.60 -8.38 10.77
C ASN A 139 -2.73 -9.53 9.75
N ILE A 140 -1.71 -9.68 8.89
CA ILE A 140 -1.72 -10.61 7.75
C ILE A 140 -0.73 -11.76 7.90
N LYS A 141 0.05 -11.79 8.98
CA LYS A 141 1.05 -12.80 9.32
C LYS A 141 2.10 -12.97 8.21
N LYS A 142 2.69 -11.85 7.79
CA LYS A 142 3.72 -11.81 6.73
C LYS A 142 4.93 -11.00 7.17
N SER A 143 6.09 -11.36 6.64
CA SER A 143 7.36 -10.69 6.92
C SER A 143 7.57 -9.51 5.98
N ILE A 144 8.05 -8.40 6.53
CA ILE A 144 8.44 -7.22 5.77
C ILE A 144 9.81 -6.74 6.23
N LEU A 145 10.74 -6.50 5.32
CA LEU A 145 12.01 -5.86 5.61
C LEU A 145 11.92 -4.36 5.34
N VAL A 146 12.38 -3.56 6.30
CA VAL A 146 12.42 -2.09 6.19
C VAL A 146 13.88 -1.65 6.28
N HIS A 147 14.38 -1.09 5.20
CA HIS A 147 15.75 -0.59 5.08
C HIS A 147 15.77 0.86 5.52
N VAL A 148 16.14 1.10 6.79
CA VAL A 148 16.12 2.42 7.41
C VAL A 148 17.52 3.04 7.33
N PRO A 149 17.71 4.18 6.65
CA PRO A 149 18.99 4.86 6.65
C PRO A 149 19.30 5.45 8.03
N MET A 150 20.57 5.32 8.43
CA MET A 150 21.09 5.73 9.73
C MET A 150 22.25 6.71 9.55
N THR A 151 22.28 7.74 10.40
CA THR A 151 23.38 8.69 10.48
C THR A 151 23.57 9.12 11.94
N ASN A 152 24.80 9.05 12.43
CA ASN A 152 25.16 9.38 13.82
C ASN A 152 24.26 8.68 14.87
N ALA A 153 24.00 7.38 14.67
CA ALA A 153 23.15 6.52 15.49
C ALA A 153 21.69 6.99 15.60
N GLN A 154 21.23 7.81 14.65
CA GLN A 154 19.85 8.28 14.53
C GLN A 154 19.28 7.91 13.16
N VAL A 155 17.95 7.76 13.09
CA VAL A 155 17.26 7.58 11.81
C VAL A 155 17.48 8.81 10.94
N GLN A 156 17.97 8.60 9.73
CA GLN A 156 18.11 9.65 8.72
C GLN A 156 16.74 9.89 8.07
N GLU A 157 16.02 10.93 8.51
CA GLU A 157 14.68 11.24 7.97
C GLU A 157 14.71 12.18 6.75
N THR A 158 15.69 13.07 6.69
CA THR A 158 15.82 14.05 5.60
C THR A 158 16.62 13.48 4.43
N GLY A 159 16.36 13.99 3.22
CA GLY A 159 17.01 13.53 2.00
C GLY A 159 16.40 14.21 0.78
N ASP A 160 16.79 13.76 -0.40
CA ASP A 160 16.36 14.27 -1.70
C ASP A 160 15.43 13.31 -2.45
N PHE A 161 15.05 12.17 -1.85
CA PHE A 161 14.10 11.24 -2.45
C PHE A 161 12.71 11.85 -2.49
N GLU A 162 12.24 12.10 -3.71
CA GLU A 162 10.88 12.52 -4.00
C GLU A 162 9.96 11.30 -4.10
N LEU A 163 8.80 11.40 -3.47
CA LEU A 163 7.71 10.43 -3.62
C LEU A 163 6.47 11.18 -4.06
N ASP A 164 5.92 10.83 -5.20
CA ASP A 164 4.72 11.52 -5.68
C ASP A 164 3.54 11.34 -4.73
N GLY A 165 2.83 12.44 -4.48
CA GLY A 165 1.85 12.55 -3.40
C GLY A 165 2.44 12.96 -2.04
N VAL A 166 3.77 13.11 -1.92
CA VAL A 166 4.46 13.72 -0.78
C VAL A 166 5.06 15.06 -1.21
N THR A 167 4.70 16.13 -0.51
CA THR A 167 5.05 17.51 -0.90
C THR A 167 6.54 17.82 -0.83
N PHE A 168 7.27 17.22 0.11
CA PHE A 168 8.68 17.52 0.37
C PHE A 168 9.51 16.24 0.32
N PRO A 169 10.74 16.31 -0.21
CA PRO A 169 11.63 15.16 -0.23
C PRO A 169 12.06 14.76 1.18
N ALA A 170 12.48 13.50 1.30
CA ALA A 170 12.94 12.88 2.54
C ALA A 170 13.97 11.80 2.20
N ALA A 171 14.49 11.08 3.20
CA ALA A 171 15.33 9.92 2.93
C ALA A 171 14.50 8.78 2.29
N GLU A 172 15.10 8.07 1.35
CA GLU A 172 14.53 6.86 0.78
C GLU A 172 14.50 5.73 1.83
N VAL A 173 13.37 5.05 1.93
CA VAL A 173 13.18 3.83 2.73
C VAL A 173 12.71 2.73 1.79
N LYS A 174 13.59 1.78 1.51
CA LYS A 174 13.26 0.59 0.72
C LYS A 174 12.49 -0.41 1.59
N LEU A 175 11.39 -0.92 1.06
CA LEU A 175 10.57 -1.95 1.67
C LEU A 175 10.68 -3.23 0.86
N GLU A 176 10.77 -4.38 1.53
CA GLU A 176 10.69 -5.70 0.90
C GLU A 176 9.61 -6.54 1.58
N PHE A 177 8.54 -6.86 0.84
CA PHE A 177 7.46 -7.75 1.25
C PHE A 177 7.88 -9.17 0.86
N ILE A 178 8.11 -10.02 1.86
CA ILE A 178 8.57 -11.39 1.66
C ILE A 178 7.37 -12.30 1.46
N ASP A 179 7.43 -13.14 0.43
CA ASP A 179 6.33 -14.03 0.02
C ASP A 179 4.96 -13.29 -0.01
N PRO A 180 4.80 -12.27 -0.88
CA PRO A 180 3.62 -11.40 -0.88
C PRO A 180 2.36 -12.07 -1.48
N ALA A 181 2.43 -13.35 -1.87
CA ALA A 181 1.28 -14.10 -2.33
C ALA A 181 0.35 -14.45 -1.14
N ASP A 182 -0.95 -14.22 -1.32
CA ASP A 182 -1.97 -14.56 -0.33
C ASP A 182 -2.26 -16.08 -0.38
N GLY A 183 -1.73 -16.82 0.60
CA GLY A 183 -2.08 -18.23 0.87
C GLY A 183 -1.77 -19.22 -0.27
N ASP A 184 -2.56 -20.30 -0.35
CA ASP A 184 -2.45 -21.38 -1.34
C ASP A 184 -2.92 -20.98 -2.76
N GLY A 185 -3.21 -19.70 -3.01
CA GLY A 185 -3.70 -19.20 -4.28
C GLY A 185 -2.59 -19.13 -5.34
N ALA A 186 -2.82 -19.70 -6.52
CA ALA A 186 -1.89 -19.60 -7.63
C ALA A 186 -1.61 -18.13 -8.01
N LEU A 187 -0.34 -17.80 -8.29
CA LEU A 187 0.07 -16.45 -8.71
C LEU A 187 -0.68 -15.98 -9.95
N PHE A 188 -0.89 -16.90 -10.91
CA PHE A 188 -1.77 -16.72 -12.05
C PHE A 188 -2.96 -17.67 -11.88
N PRO A 189 -4.13 -17.19 -11.44
CA PRO A 189 -5.30 -18.04 -11.18
C PRO A 189 -5.79 -18.83 -12.40
N THR A 190 -5.50 -18.34 -13.61
CA THR A 190 -5.83 -19.02 -14.88
C THR A 190 -4.77 -20.03 -15.33
N GLY A 191 -3.60 -20.04 -14.68
CA GLY A 191 -2.42 -20.79 -15.11
C GLY A 191 -1.60 -20.12 -16.23
N ASN A 192 -2.05 -18.99 -16.77
CA ASN A 192 -1.40 -18.31 -17.90
C ASN A 192 -0.83 -16.94 -17.48
N VAL A 193 0.33 -16.56 -18.01
CA VAL A 193 0.88 -15.20 -17.84
C VAL A 193 0.08 -14.14 -18.61
N VAL A 194 -0.57 -14.54 -19.71
CA VAL A 194 -1.49 -13.73 -20.52
C VAL A 194 -2.64 -14.62 -21.00
N ASP A 195 -3.86 -14.13 -20.87
CA ASP A 195 -5.09 -14.75 -21.35
C ASP A 195 -5.78 -13.88 -22.40
N ASP A 196 -6.65 -14.51 -23.20
CA ASP A 196 -7.70 -13.82 -23.94
C ASP A 196 -8.93 -13.62 -23.04
N LEU A 197 -9.21 -12.39 -22.63
CA LEU A 197 -10.37 -12.01 -21.82
C LEU A 197 -11.50 -11.52 -22.72
N GLU A 198 -12.54 -12.33 -22.86
CA GLU A 198 -13.75 -11.94 -23.59
C GLU A 198 -14.63 -11.03 -22.73
N VAL A 199 -14.89 -9.82 -23.21
CA VAL A 199 -15.70 -8.82 -22.53
C VAL A 199 -16.82 -8.36 -23.48
N PRO A 200 -18.05 -8.87 -23.34
CA PRO A 200 -19.20 -8.46 -24.14
C PRO A 200 -19.38 -6.93 -24.17
N GLY A 201 -19.57 -6.38 -25.37
CA GLY A 201 -19.67 -4.93 -25.60
C GLY A 201 -18.33 -4.19 -25.69
N VAL A 202 -17.21 -4.84 -25.36
CA VAL A 202 -15.86 -4.27 -25.49
C VAL A 202 -15.03 -5.02 -26.54
N GLY A 203 -15.04 -6.36 -26.50
CA GLY A 203 -14.26 -7.24 -27.37
C GLY A 203 -13.42 -8.23 -26.57
N THR A 204 -12.51 -8.92 -27.27
CA THR A 204 -11.52 -9.81 -26.64
C THR A 204 -10.24 -9.04 -26.41
N LEU A 205 -9.79 -8.99 -25.15
CA LEU A 205 -8.60 -8.25 -24.72
C LEU A 205 -7.52 -9.24 -24.30
N LYS A 206 -6.26 -8.96 -24.63
CA LYS A 206 -5.15 -9.61 -23.93
C LYS A 206 -5.14 -9.10 -22.48
N ALA A 207 -5.03 -10.01 -21.53
CA ALA A 207 -5.02 -9.65 -20.11
C ALA A 207 -4.02 -10.50 -19.32
N THR A 208 -3.21 -9.87 -18.48
CA THR A 208 -2.51 -10.56 -17.39
C THR A 208 -3.37 -10.46 -16.14
N MET A 209 -3.70 -11.60 -15.54
CA MET A 209 -4.47 -11.68 -14.29
C MET A 209 -3.62 -12.30 -13.19
N ILE A 210 -3.13 -11.47 -12.28
CA ILE A 210 -2.14 -11.86 -11.26
C ILE A 210 -2.70 -11.67 -9.84
N ASN A 211 -2.32 -12.55 -8.93
CA ASN A 211 -2.65 -12.50 -7.51
C ASN A 211 -1.38 -12.30 -6.65
N ALA A 212 -0.80 -11.09 -6.71
CA ALA A 212 0.35 -10.70 -5.89
C ALA A 212 0.12 -9.33 -5.26
N GLY A 213 0.17 -9.26 -3.93
CA GLY A 213 -0.21 -8.06 -3.17
C GLY A 213 -1.72 -7.77 -3.19
N ILE A 214 -2.36 -7.79 -4.36
CA ILE A 214 -3.82 -7.77 -4.54
C ILE A 214 -4.18 -8.37 -5.92
N PRO A 215 -5.27 -9.13 -6.06
CA PRO A 215 -5.74 -9.59 -7.38
C PRO A 215 -5.89 -8.41 -8.34
N THR A 216 -5.18 -8.44 -9.47
CA THR A 216 -5.10 -7.34 -10.43
C THR A 216 -5.17 -7.86 -11.86
N ILE A 217 -6.03 -7.23 -12.66
CA ILE A 217 -6.17 -7.44 -14.10
C ILE A 217 -5.42 -6.31 -14.81
N PHE A 218 -4.41 -6.65 -15.61
CA PHE A 218 -3.71 -5.72 -16.48
C PHE A 218 -4.13 -5.96 -17.93
N VAL A 219 -4.49 -4.88 -18.64
CA VAL A 219 -4.76 -4.88 -20.09
C VAL A 219 -3.88 -3.83 -20.78
N ASN A 220 -3.67 -3.91 -22.09
CA ASN A 220 -2.96 -2.83 -22.79
C ASN A 220 -3.86 -1.60 -22.93
N ALA A 221 -3.29 -0.41 -22.74
CA ALA A 221 -4.00 0.85 -22.91
C ALA A 221 -4.58 0.98 -24.33
N SER A 222 -3.79 0.61 -25.35
CA SER A 222 -4.19 0.66 -26.76
C SER A 222 -5.44 -0.16 -27.06
N ASP A 223 -5.58 -1.33 -26.43
CA ASP A 223 -6.69 -2.27 -26.70
C ASP A 223 -8.02 -1.73 -26.17
N ILE A 224 -7.97 -0.76 -25.25
CA ILE A 224 -9.13 -0.08 -24.70
C ILE A 224 -9.24 1.39 -25.13
N GLY A 225 -8.42 1.85 -26.08
CA GLY A 225 -8.50 3.18 -26.67
C GLY A 225 -7.80 4.29 -25.88
N TYR A 226 -6.84 3.93 -25.02
CA TYR A 226 -6.05 4.87 -24.22
C TYR A 226 -4.57 4.85 -24.61
N SER A 227 -3.87 5.91 -24.23
CA SER A 227 -2.42 6.05 -24.38
C SER A 227 -1.64 5.50 -23.18
N GLY A 228 -2.25 5.45 -22.00
CA GLY A 228 -1.58 5.19 -20.73
C GLY A 228 -1.13 6.46 -20.00
N THR A 229 -1.30 7.64 -20.61
CA THR A 229 -0.90 8.94 -20.02
C THR A 229 -2.03 9.66 -19.28
N GLU A 230 -3.26 9.16 -19.35
CA GLU A 230 -4.49 9.80 -18.87
C GLU A 230 -4.41 10.22 -17.39
N LEU A 231 -4.96 11.38 -17.07
CA LEU A 231 -5.15 11.88 -15.70
C LEU A 231 -6.59 11.62 -15.22
N GLN A 232 -6.86 11.98 -13.97
CA GLN A 232 -8.17 11.72 -13.37
C GLN A 232 -9.32 12.38 -14.15
N ASP A 233 -9.14 13.59 -14.65
CA ASP A 233 -10.20 14.32 -15.35
C ASP A 233 -10.53 13.70 -16.73
N ASP A 234 -9.59 12.98 -17.33
CA ASP A 234 -9.79 12.28 -18.61
C ASP A 234 -10.72 11.05 -18.47
N ILE A 235 -10.84 10.48 -17.26
CA ILE A 235 -11.58 9.21 -17.01
C ILE A 235 -12.71 9.38 -16.01
N ASN A 236 -12.49 10.10 -14.90
CA ASN A 236 -13.43 10.15 -13.78
C ASN A 236 -14.70 10.94 -14.08
N ALA A 237 -14.67 11.78 -15.12
CA ALA A 237 -15.82 12.53 -15.62
C ALA A 237 -16.55 11.80 -16.77
N ASP A 238 -15.99 10.71 -17.31
CA ASP A 238 -16.57 9.93 -18.40
C ASP A 238 -17.26 8.67 -17.86
N GLU A 239 -18.58 8.71 -17.71
CA GLU A 239 -19.37 7.57 -17.23
C GLU A 239 -19.25 6.33 -18.13
N ALA A 240 -19.05 6.51 -19.44
CA ALA A 240 -18.87 5.40 -20.36
C ALA A 240 -17.51 4.73 -20.16
N ALA A 241 -16.44 5.51 -19.93
CA ALA A 241 -15.13 4.98 -19.55
C ALA A 241 -15.19 4.19 -18.24
N LEU A 242 -15.86 4.73 -17.21
CA LEU A 242 -16.00 4.07 -15.92
C LEU A 242 -16.78 2.75 -16.04
N THR A 243 -17.86 2.74 -16.82
CA THR A 243 -18.66 1.54 -17.07
C THR A 243 -17.86 0.51 -17.86
N LYS A 244 -17.10 0.92 -18.87
CA LYS A 244 -16.22 0.03 -19.65
C LYS A 244 -15.19 -0.65 -18.76
N LEU A 245 -14.48 0.12 -17.93
CA LEU A 245 -13.44 -0.40 -17.03
C LEU A 245 -14.02 -1.31 -15.94
N GLU A 246 -15.19 -0.98 -15.39
CA GLU A 246 -15.89 -1.85 -14.44
C GLU A 246 -16.35 -3.17 -15.09
N THR A 247 -16.81 -3.11 -16.34
CA THR A 247 -17.19 -4.32 -17.09
C THR A 247 -15.99 -5.22 -17.29
N ILE A 248 -14.85 -4.69 -17.74
CA ILE A 248 -13.59 -5.45 -17.87
C ILE A 248 -13.20 -6.09 -16.52
N ARG A 249 -13.28 -5.32 -15.43
CA ARG A 249 -12.97 -5.80 -14.08
C ARG A 249 -13.86 -6.97 -13.67
N ALA A 250 -15.17 -6.87 -13.89
CA ALA A 250 -16.13 -7.91 -13.50
C ALA A 250 -15.89 -9.21 -14.29
N TYR A 251 -15.65 -9.13 -15.60
CA TYR A 251 -15.33 -10.31 -16.42
C TYR A 251 -13.99 -10.94 -16.04
N GLY A 252 -12.97 -10.12 -15.76
CA GLY A 252 -11.70 -10.63 -15.24
C GLY A 252 -11.86 -11.28 -13.86
N ALA A 253 -12.72 -10.75 -12.98
CA ALA A 253 -13.00 -11.35 -11.68
C ALA A 253 -13.63 -12.75 -11.80
N VAL A 254 -14.57 -12.94 -12.74
CA VAL A 254 -15.13 -14.26 -13.06
C VAL A 254 -14.05 -15.19 -13.59
N LYS A 255 -13.22 -14.73 -14.55
CA LYS A 255 -12.16 -15.54 -15.15
C LYS A 255 -11.06 -15.94 -14.16
N MET A 256 -10.80 -15.09 -13.16
CA MET A 256 -9.90 -15.39 -12.04
C MET A 256 -10.51 -16.33 -10.99
N GLY A 257 -11.80 -16.68 -11.11
CA GLY A 257 -12.51 -17.49 -10.12
C GLY A 257 -12.81 -16.77 -8.79
N LEU A 258 -12.74 -15.44 -8.76
CA LEU A 258 -12.99 -14.64 -7.55
C LEU A 258 -14.49 -14.44 -7.24
N ILE A 259 -15.31 -14.57 -8.27
CA ILE A 259 -16.78 -14.51 -8.23
C ILE A 259 -17.34 -15.52 -9.24
N SER A 260 -18.56 -16.01 -9.02
CA SER A 260 -19.18 -16.99 -9.94
C SER A 260 -19.99 -16.31 -11.04
N THR A 261 -20.57 -15.14 -10.76
CA THR A 261 -21.41 -14.38 -11.69
C THR A 261 -21.02 -12.90 -11.72
N ILE A 262 -21.24 -12.24 -12.86
CA ILE A 262 -20.94 -10.79 -13.02
C ILE A 262 -21.66 -9.93 -11.98
N ASN A 263 -22.87 -10.31 -11.55
CA ASN A 263 -23.67 -9.53 -10.61
C ASN A 263 -23.02 -9.42 -9.22
N GLU A 264 -22.24 -10.41 -8.81
CA GLU A 264 -21.49 -10.38 -7.54
C GLU A 264 -20.44 -9.26 -7.51
N ALA A 265 -19.98 -8.81 -8.68
CA ALA A 265 -19.00 -7.73 -8.80
C ALA A 265 -19.50 -6.42 -8.16
N GLN A 266 -20.82 -6.16 -8.16
CA GLN A 266 -21.41 -4.97 -7.55
C GLN A 266 -21.21 -4.94 -6.03
N ALA A 267 -21.34 -6.09 -5.37
CA ALA A 267 -21.08 -6.23 -3.93
C ALA A 267 -19.57 -6.35 -3.61
N ARG A 268 -18.73 -6.66 -4.62
CA ARG A 268 -17.29 -6.86 -4.49
C ARG A 268 -16.49 -5.85 -5.32
N GLN A 269 -16.52 -4.59 -4.88
CA GLN A 269 -15.84 -3.47 -5.55
C GLN A 269 -14.34 -3.34 -5.22
N HIS A 270 -13.89 -3.97 -4.12
CA HIS A 270 -12.51 -3.82 -3.66
C HIS A 270 -11.52 -4.66 -4.48
N THR A 271 -11.88 -5.90 -4.85
CA THR A 271 -11.04 -6.84 -5.61
C THR A 271 -11.83 -7.55 -6.71
N PRO A 272 -11.19 -7.91 -7.84
CA PRO A 272 -9.82 -7.52 -8.24
C PRO A 272 -9.75 -6.03 -8.61
N LYS A 273 -8.53 -5.50 -8.75
CA LYS A 273 -8.29 -4.21 -9.40
C LYS A 273 -8.25 -4.40 -10.92
N VAL A 274 -8.56 -3.34 -11.66
CA VAL A 274 -8.30 -3.26 -13.10
C VAL A 274 -7.33 -2.13 -13.37
N ALA A 275 -6.29 -2.41 -14.14
CA ALA A 275 -5.28 -1.47 -14.55
C ALA A 275 -4.96 -1.64 -16.03
N PHE A 276 -4.50 -0.57 -16.66
CA PHE A 276 -4.02 -0.61 -18.03
C PHE A 276 -2.59 -0.10 -18.13
N VAL A 277 -1.83 -0.70 -19.04
CA VAL A 277 -0.39 -0.49 -19.19
C VAL A 277 -0.03 -0.04 -20.61
N ALA A 278 1.05 0.73 -20.72
CA ALA A 278 1.60 1.15 -21.99
C ALA A 278 3.13 1.27 -21.89
N ALA A 279 3.79 1.27 -23.04
CA ALA A 279 5.21 1.61 -23.13
C ALA A 279 5.47 3.06 -22.64
N PRO A 280 6.71 3.41 -22.27
CA PRO A 280 7.08 4.75 -21.83
C PRO A 280 6.66 5.84 -22.82
N LEU A 281 5.95 6.86 -22.32
CA LEU A 281 5.68 8.09 -23.05
C LEU A 281 5.87 9.29 -22.13
N ASN A 282 6.26 10.43 -22.72
CA ASN A 282 6.28 11.70 -22.02
C ASN A 282 4.86 12.10 -21.62
N TYR A 283 4.67 12.58 -20.39
CA TYR A 283 3.40 13.17 -19.97
C TYR A 283 3.61 14.21 -18.86
N LYS A 284 2.61 15.07 -18.67
CA LYS A 284 2.57 16.02 -17.57
C LYS A 284 1.73 15.42 -16.45
N SER A 285 2.30 15.29 -15.26
CA SER A 285 1.60 14.72 -14.11
C SER A 285 0.52 15.67 -13.57
N SER A 286 -0.30 15.17 -12.64
CA SER A 286 -1.33 15.95 -11.94
C SER A 286 -0.78 17.16 -11.17
N SER A 287 0.49 17.15 -10.76
CA SER A 287 1.17 18.30 -10.13
C SER A 287 1.73 19.30 -11.13
N GLY A 288 1.65 19.00 -12.43
CA GLY A 288 2.23 19.77 -13.50
C GLY A 288 3.70 19.45 -13.79
N LYS A 289 4.32 18.51 -13.06
CA LYS A 289 5.69 18.03 -13.30
C LYS A 289 5.75 17.28 -14.63
N GLN A 290 6.77 17.55 -15.43
CA GLN A 290 7.05 16.76 -16.63
C GLN A 290 7.68 15.44 -16.22
N VAL A 291 7.12 14.33 -16.69
CA VAL A 291 7.74 13.00 -16.62
C VAL A 291 8.20 12.63 -18.02
N ASN A 292 9.48 12.32 -18.16
CA ASN A 292 10.04 11.93 -19.45
C ASN A 292 9.97 10.41 -19.62
N ALA A 293 9.78 9.95 -20.85
CA ALA A 293 9.81 8.53 -21.21
C ALA A 293 11.16 7.88 -20.86
N SER A 294 12.25 8.64 -20.78
CA SER A 294 13.56 8.14 -20.35
C SER A 294 13.66 7.88 -18.85
N ASP A 295 12.73 8.42 -18.05
CA ASP A 295 12.76 8.34 -16.59
C ASP A 295 11.90 7.18 -16.08
N ILE A 296 11.16 6.49 -16.96
CA ILE A 296 10.23 5.42 -16.64
C ILE A 296 10.40 4.24 -17.58
N ASP A 297 10.11 3.04 -17.08
CA ASP A 297 10.17 1.79 -17.85
C ASP A 297 8.82 1.46 -18.49
N LEU A 298 7.71 1.94 -17.92
CA LEU A 298 6.35 1.77 -18.45
C LEU A 298 5.38 2.79 -17.85
N LEU A 299 4.19 2.87 -18.41
CA LEU A 299 3.05 3.61 -17.85
C LEU A 299 2.04 2.63 -17.26
N VAL A 300 1.50 2.96 -16.08
CA VAL A 300 0.40 2.22 -15.47
C VAL A 300 -0.66 3.17 -14.93
N ARG A 301 -1.92 2.85 -15.20
CA ARG A 301 -3.11 3.53 -14.68
C ARG A 301 -4.02 2.48 -14.05
N ALA A 302 -4.45 2.70 -12.82
CA ALA A 302 -5.25 1.72 -12.08
C ALA A 302 -6.53 2.33 -11.53
N MET A 303 -7.60 1.56 -11.60
CA MET A 303 -8.89 1.90 -11.02
C MET A 303 -9.02 1.34 -9.61
N SER A 304 -9.63 2.11 -8.71
CA SER A 304 -10.03 1.62 -7.40
C SER A 304 -11.38 2.22 -7.03
N MET A 305 -12.31 1.36 -6.59
CA MET A 305 -13.67 1.77 -6.22
C MET A 305 -14.37 2.55 -7.35
N GLY A 306 -14.21 2.08 -8.59
CA GLY A 306 -14.86 2.67 -9.77
C GLY A 306 -14.29 4.01 -10.26
N LYS A 307 -13.12 4.46 -9.77
CA LYS A 307 -12.46 5.70 -10.21
C LYS A 307 -10.97 5.49 -10.48
N LEU A 308 -10.40 6.30 -11.37
CA LEU A 308 -8.96 6.34 -11.61
C LEU A 308 -8.26 6.84 -10.35
N HIS A 309 -7.30 6.05 -9.87
CA HIS A 309 -6.52 6.38 -8.71
C HIS A 309 -5.53 7.52 -9.02
N HIS A 310 -5.44 8.54 -8.16
CA HIS A 310 -4.61 9.73 -8.37
C HIS A 310 -3.10 9.44 -8.51
N ALA A 311 -2.62 8.36 -7.91
CA ALA A 311 -1.23 7.87 -8.00
C ALA A 311 -1.23 6.35 -8.24
N MET A 312 -0.77 5.55 -7.28
CA MET A 312 -0.95 4.09 -7.30
C MET A 312 -1.22 3.50 -5.91
N MET A 313 -2.07 2.48 -5.83
CA MET A 313 -2.27 1.71 -4.59
C MET A 313 -1.02 0.89 -4.27
N GLY A 314 -0.56 0.87 -3.01
CA GLY A 314 0.66 0.12 -2.63
C GLY A 314 0.60 -1.37 -2.99
N THR A 315 -0.55 -2.03 -2.81
CA THR A 315 -0.73 -3.44 -3.19
C THR A 315 -0.75 -3.66 -4.70
N ALA A 316 -1.29 -2.71 -5.48
CA ALA A 316 -1.21 -2.76 -6.95
C ALA A 316 0.23 -2.47 -7.43
N ALA A 317 1.00 -1.66 -6.71
CA ALA A 317 2.42 -1.45 -6.97
C ALA A 317 3.23 -2.75 -6.80
N VAL A 318 2.89 -3.58 -5.79
CA VAL A 318 3.41 -4.95 -5.67
C VAL A 318 3.01 -5.82 -6.88
N ALA A 319 1.74 -5.76 -7.31
CA ALA A 319 1.29 -6.50 -8.49
C ALA A 319 2.04 -6.08 -9.77
N ILE A 320 2.33 -4.77 -9.94
CA ILE A 320 3.11 -4.23 -11.06
C ILE A 320 4.55 -4.75 -11.01
N GLY A 321 5.24 -4.59 -9.89
CA GLY A 321 6.63 -5.08 -9.75
C GLY A 321 6.73 -6.59 -9.97
N THR A 322 5.76 -7.34 -9.45
CA THR A 322 5.68 -8.79 -9.63
C THR A 322 5.46 -9.18 -11.08
N ALA A 323 4.47 -8.59 -11.74
CA ALA A 323 4.17 -8.88 -13.13
C ALA A 323 5.34 -8.46 -14.03
N ALA A 324 5.97 -7.32 -13.78
CA ALA A 324 7.15 -6.86 -14.50
C ALA A 324 8.32 -7.85 -14.40
N ALA A 325 8.49 -8.53 -13.26
CA ALA A 325 9.54 -9.52 -13.07
C ALA A 325 9.28 -10.90 -13.72
N ILE A 326 8.08 -11.10 -14.26
CA ILE A 326 7.70 -12.35 -14.91
C ILE A 326 7.65 -12.12 -16.42
N ASP A 327 8.61 -12.75 -17.11
CA ASP A 327 8.75 -12.62 -18.55
C ASP A 327 7.45 -13.01 -19.28
N GLY A 328 7.04 -12.16 -20.22
CA GLY A 328 5.86 -12.38 -21.05
C GLY A 328 4.53 -11.89 -20.48
N THR A 329 4.45 -11.40 -19.24
CA THR A 329 3.23 -10.68 -18.80
C THR A 329 3.08 -9.36 -19.57
N LEU A 330 1.86 -8.81 -19.65
CA LEU A 330 1.65 -7.52 -20.31
C LEU A 330 2.42 -6.38 -19.65
N VAL A 331 2.62 -6.45 -18.34
CA VAL A 331 3.40 -5.45 -17.59
C VAL A 331 4.89 -5.55 -17.96
N ASN A 332 5.43 -6.77 -18.00
CA ASN A 332 6.80 -7.03 -18.42
C ASN A 332 7.05 -6.59 -19.87
N LEU A 333 6.13 -6.91 -20.79
CA LEU A 333 6.23 -6.52 -22.19
C LEU A 333 6.13 -5.00 -22.38
N ALA A 334 5.25 -4.32 -21.65
CA ALA A 334 5.17 -2.86 -21.64
C ALA A 334 6.46 -2.20 -21.13
N ALA A 335 7.21 -2.90 -20.27
CA ALA A 335 8.51 -2.49 -19.75
C ALA A 335 9.71 -2.87 -20.64
N GLY A 336 9.47 -3.46 -21.83
CA GLY A 336 10.51 -3.85 -22.78
C GLY A 336 10.86 -5.34 -22.82
N GLY A 337 10.27 -6.15 -21.93
CA GLY A 337 10.43 -7.61 -21.90
C GLY A 337 11.70 -8.13 -21.22
N GLY A 338 11.79 -9.45 -21.04
CA GLY A 338 12.98 -10.11 -20.50
C GLY A 338 13.07 -10.09 -18.98
N ALA A 339 14.28 -10.30 -18.45
CA ALA A 339 14.53 -10.39 -17.01
C ALA A 339 14.63 -8.99 -16.37
N ILE A 340 13.54 -8.57 -15.71
CA ILE A 340 13.43 -7.25 -15.08
C ILE A 340 13.22 -7.43 -13.57
N ASN A 341 14.16 -6.99 -12.73
CA ASN A 341 13.99 -7.12 -11.27
C ASN A 341 13.35 -5.89 -10.63
N GLU A 342 13.36 -4.76 -11.34
CA GLU A 342 12.86 -3.47 -10.87
C GLU A 342 12.39 -2.63 -12.05
N VAL A 343 11.28 -1.92 -11.87
CA VAL A 343 10.73 -0.94 -12.82
C VAL A 343 10.37 0.35 -12.09
N ASN A 344 10.65 1.48 -12.72
CA ASN A 344 10.08 2.77 -12.38
C ASN A 344 8.91 3.06 -13.32
N PHE A 345 7.67 2.91 -12.86
CA PHE A 345 6.50 3.15 -13.72
C PHE A 345 5.93 4.54 -13.52
N GLY A 346 5.42 5.15 -14.60
CA GLY A 346 4.66 6.39 -14.55
C GLY A 346 3.18 6.16 -14.21
N HIS A 347 2.67 6.83 -13.17
CA HIS A 347 1.26 6.90 -12.75
C HIS A 347 0.76 8.37 -12.78
N PRO A 348 -0.53 8.71 -12.58
CA PRO A 348 -1.00 10.08 -12.86
C PRO A 348 -0.28 11.21 -12.09
N SER A 349 0.22 10.94 -10.88
CA SER A 349 0.96 11.93 -10.08
C SER A 349 2.48 11.99 -10.35
N GLY A 350 3.05 11.10 -11.16
CA GLY A 350 4.50 10.99 -11.38
C GLY A 350 5.00 9.54 -11.48
N THR A 351 6.10 9.16 -10.84
CA THR A 351 6.75 7.86 -11.00
C THR A 351 6.83 7.05 -9.70
N LEU A 352 6.84 5.73 -9.81
CA LEU A 352 7.12 4.87 -8.67
C LEU A 352 8.01 3.69 -9.02
N LYS A 353 9.10 3.55 -8.26
CA LYS A 353 10.01 2.41 -8.33
C LYS A 353 9.51 1.23 -7.51
N VAL A 354 9.37 0.08 -8.17
CA VAL A 354 8.98 -1.21 -7.59
C VAL A 354 9.81 -2.32 -8.18
N GLY A 355 10.05 -3.36 -7.40
CA GLY A 355 10.74 -4.55 -7.89
C GLY A 355 10.10 -5.82 -7.37
N ALA A 356 10.49 -6.95 -7.95
CA ALA A 356 10.14 -8.25 -7.43
C ALA A 356 11.19 -9.28 -7.84
N GLU A 357 11.27 -10.34 -7.05
CA GLU A 357 11.99 -11.55 -7.40
C GLU A 357 10.95 -12.66 -7.54
N ALA A 358 10.90 -13.25 -8.73
CA ALA A 358 10.04 -14.37 -9.05
C ALA A 358 10.90 -15.53 -9.55
N VAL A 359 10.61 -16.75 -9.07
CA VAL A 359 11.30 -17.98 -9.45
C VAL A 359 10.28 -19.02 -9.91
N VAL A 360 10.63 -19.81 -10.91
CA VAL A 360 9.81 -20.96 -11.31
C VAL A 360 10.20 -22.15 -10.43
N THR A 361 9.27 -22.59 -9.58
CA THR A 361 9.42 -23.78 -8.74
C THR A 361 8.34 -24.78 -9.13
N ASN A 362 8.74 -26.01 -9.50
CA ASN A 362 7.83 -27.06 -9.96
C ASN A 362 6.92 -26.63 -11.13
N GLY A 363 7.44 -25.81 -12.05
CA GLY A 363 6.69 -25.30 -13.21
C GLY A 363 5.67 -24.22 -12.89
N GLN A 364 5.65 -23.70 -11.65
CA GLN A 364 4.78 -22.61 -11.21
C GLN A 364 5.64 -21.40 -10.79
N TRP A 365 5.21 -20.20 -11.15
CA TRP A 365 5.85 -18.98 -10.66
C TRP A 365 5.56 -18.78 -9.18
N GLN A 366 6.61 -18.51 -8.40
CA GLN A 366 6.54 -18.13 -7.00
C GLN A 366 7.27 -16.82 -6.80
N VAL A 367 6.65 -15.88 -6.10
CA VAL A 367 7.21 -14.57 -5.79
C VAL A 367 7.88 -14.67 -4.43
N THR A 368 9.20 -14.64 -4.40
CA THR A 368 9.94 -14.71 -3.13
C THR A 368 9.91 -13.35 -2.42
N LYS A 369 9.86 -12.27 -3.20
CA LYS A 369 9.96 -10.90 -2.70
C LYS A 369 9.30 -9.91 -3.65
N ALA A 370 8.63 -8.91 -3.10
CA ALA A 370 8.32 -7.67 -3.81
C ALA A 370 8.90 -6.49 -3.05
N SER A 371 9.38 -5.47 -3.76
CA SER A 371 9.99 -4.29 -3.15
C SER A 371 9.41 -2.99 -3.69
N MET A 372 9.46 -1.95 -2.87
CA MET A 372 9.11 -0.59 -3.29
C MET A 372 9.85 0.43 -2.44
N SER A 373 10.08 1.60 -3.01
CA SER A 373 10.65 2.73 -2.26
C SER A 373 9.55 3.66 -1.74
N ARG A 374 9.74 4.12 -0.50
CA ARG A 374 8.89 5.08 0.20
C ARG A 374 9.77 6.06 0.97
N SER A 375 9.15 6.93 1.75
CA SER A 375 9.86 7.75 2.74
C SER A 375 8.98 7.93 3.97
N ALA A 376 9.59 8.20 5.12
CA ALA A 376 8.89 8.48 6.35
C ALA A 376 9.54 9.63 7.11
N ARG A 377 8.76 10.28 7.97
CA ARG A 377 9.26 11.25 8.95
C ARG A 377 8.31 11.44 10.12
N VAL A 378 8.85 11.75 11.29
CA VAL A 378 8.10 12.29 12.42
C VAL A 378 7.55 13.67 12.05
N LEU A 379 6.28 13.89 12.39
CA LEU A 379 5.61 15.18 12.30
C LEU A 379 5.45 15.82 13.68
N MET A 380 5.15 15.00 14.69
CA MET A 380 5.03 15.41 16.09
C MET A 380 5.29 14.21 17.00
N GLU A 381 5.94 14.43 18.15
CA GLU A 381 6.20 13.41 19.17
C GLU A 381 5.81 13.97 20.54
N GLY A 382 5.32 13.10 21.44
CA GLY A 382 4.96 13.48 22.80
C GLY A 382 3.81 12.62 23.32
N TRP A 383 2.72 13.27 23.73
CA TRP A 383 1.54 12.58 24.27
C TRP A 383 0.26 13.02 23.55
N VAL A 384 -0.53 12.05 23.11
CA VAL A 384 -1.96 12.29 22.83
C VAL A 384 -2.74 12.33 24.14
N ARG A 385 -3.90 12.99 24.11
CA ARG A 385 -4.83 13.02 25.24
C ARG A 385 -6.19 12.51 24.81
N ALA A 386 -6.83 11.75 25.69
CA ALA A 386 -8.19 11.27 25.49
C ALA A 386 -8.90 11.14 26.85
N PRO A 387 -10.21 11.39 26.93
CA PRO A 387 -11.06 10.76 27.93
C PRO A 387 -11.02 9.24 27.75
N PHE A 388 -10.76 8.48 28.81
CA PHE A 388 -10.68 7.02 28.75
C PHE A 388 -11.13 6.43 30.07
N ASP A 389 -12.30 5.78 30.07
CA ASP A 389 -12.92 5.18 31.25
C ASP A 389 -13.06 3.66 31.00
N TYR A 390 -12.03 2.91 31.37
CA TYR A 390 -11.96 1.44 31.32
C TYR A 390 -11.33 0.91 32.63
N ASP A 391 -11.72 1.52 33.76
CA ASP A 391 -11.32 1.08 35.12
C ASP A 391 -11.75 -0.37 35.40
#